data_AF-A0A850G4N3-F1
#
_entry.id   AF-A0A850G4N3-F1
#
_cell.length_a   1.000
_cell.length_b   1.000
_cell.length_c   1.000
_cell.angle_alpha   90.00
_cell.angle_beta   90.00
_cell.angle_gamma   90.00
#
_symmetry.space_group_name_H-M   'P 1'
#
loop_
_entity.id
_entity.type
_entity.pdbx_description
1 polymer ?
#
loop_
_entity_poly.entity_id
_entity_poly.type
_entity_poly.pdbx_seq_one_letter_code
_entity_poly.pdbx_strand_id
1 'polypeptide(L)'
;MGNTIHVANKLREKIYVVVAPDTGWAIADLCAAGASLLTGLNSVASAAAAAGTIDDVVKISSLIAAIKAVSFGLTADTLDDALNAMDAFKSDAIEIGPGDYAAVAEKTTENPLNYLSPSGWAAISGASDMALLILSESGRMFASFSSNSDHSWVVTTDRVVRARYGKIWVEDAAAGWKPWEGTYAGRALSEDGHSWPSALEPLAAGGWRTRHPVSLQPMTGQLWGAYVGVGSDEILHGRAPIETSKLAALERIFHDEWETHDSVALTTYGDRIVAGIVGKNKTVYLGYYDNYAWHVHHFADWQTEHAVALVGLGEDIMVAHTGLSGGLHVAYVRLPSFELINGGVATIPDFTTKLAPTLATDGSKLAIAAVREDGAACVFTGNDGSYTRLFGDWTTASPLGLAYHGGELHLSFIGDIHGGIHVARSSDGKTWASTPTRILSGYLSRNQAPLCSAFGKLVISVSGVPTR
;
A
#
# COMPACT_ATOMS: atom_id res chain seq x y z
N MET A 1 -38.27 17.87 10.60
CA MET A 1 -37.75 17.93 9.22
C MET A 1 -36.94 16.67 9.03
N GLY A 2 -37.22 15.89 7.99
CA GLY A 2 -36.45 14.67 7.73
C GLY A 2 -35.02 15.03 7.33
N ASN A 3 -34.05 14.21 7.72
CA ASN A 3 -32.65 14.39 7.35
C ASN A 3 -32.48 14.08 5.86
N THR A 4 -32.04 15.05 5.05
CA THR A 4 -31.75 14.83 3.64
C THR A 4 -30.25 14.75 3.39
N ILE A 5 -29.73 13.53 3.39
CA ILE A 5 -28.34 13.26 3.00
C ILE A 5 -28.26 13.19 1.48
N HIS A 6 -27.41 14.03 0.89
CA HIS A 6 -27.03 13.94 -0.52
C HIS A 6 -25.61 13.40 -0.67
N VAL A 7 -25.36 12.64 -1.72
CA VAL A 7 -24.01 12.21 -2.12
C VAL A 7 -23.76 12.67 -3.54
N ALA A 8 -22.69 13.43 -3.75
CA ALA A 8 -22.21 13.88 -5.06
C ALA A 8 -21.02 13.03 -5.52
N ASN A 9 -20.93 12.75 -6.81
CA ASN A 9 -19.89 11.94 -7.41
C ASN A 9 -18.99 12.78 -8.32
N LYS A 10 -17.74 13.04 -7.91
CA LYS A 10 -16.70 13.67 -8.75
C LYS A 10 -15.82 12.65 -9.47
N LEU A 11 -16.05 11.35 -9.30
CA LEU A 11 -15.31 10.33 -10.04
C LEU A 11 -15.67 10.35 -11.53
N ARG A 12 -14.81 9.76 -12.34
CA ARG A 12 -15.07 9.50 -13.77
C ARG A 12 -15.82 8.17 -14.01
N GLU A 13 -16.22 7.50 -12.93
CA GLU A 13 -16.98 6.25 -12.94
C GLU A 13 -18.21 6.38 -12.03
N LYS A 14 -19.18 5.47 -12.20
CA LYS A 14 -20.37 5.43 -11.34
C LYS A 14 -19.98 5.06 -9.91
N ILE A 15 -20.80 5.48 -8.96
CA ILE A 15 -20.74 4.99 -7.59
C ILE A 15 -22.09 4.40 -7.19
N TYR A 16 -22.02 3.50 -6.22
CA TYR A 16 -23.13 2.76 -5.65
C TYR A 16 -23.18 3.08 -4.16
N VAL A 17 -24.31 3.61 -3.69
CA VAL A 17 -24.47 4.02 -2.29
C VAL A 17 -25.60 3.24 -1.63
N VAL A 18 -25.28 2.55 -0.53
CA VAL A 18 -26.26 1.95 0.38
C VAL A 18 -26.32 2.79 1.66
N VAL A 19 -27.55 3.01 2.14
CA VAL A 19 -27.83 3.81 3.35
C VAL A 19 -28.62 2.96 4.33
N ALA A 20 -28.22 2.96 5.60
CA ALA A 20 -28.89 2.20 6.66
C ALA A 20 -28.84 2.93 8.02
N PRO A 21 -29.68 2.57 9.00
CA PRO A 21 -29.63 3.15 10.35
C PRO A 21 -28.27 2.96 11.01
N ASP A 22 -27.66 1.80 10.83
CA ASP A 22 -26.28 1.52 11.21
C ASP A 22 -25.66 0.53 10.23
N THR A 23 -24.36 0.30 10.40
CA THR A 23 -23.58 -0.58 9.52
C THR A 23 -24.03 -2.04 9.62
N GLY A 24 -24.61 -2.48 10.75
CA GLY A 24 -25.14 -3.84 10.90
C GLY A 24 -26.40 -4.07 10.07
N TRP A 25 -27.32 -3.10 10.05
CA TRP A 25 -28.55 -3.18 9.24
C TRP A 25 -28.29 -3.16 7.74
N ALA A 26 -27.41 -2.28 7.25
CA ALA A 26 -27.04 -2.23 5.83
C ALA A 26 -26.58 -3.59 5.29
N ILE A 27 -25.90 -4.36 6.14
CA ILE A 27 -25.27 -5.61 5.72
C ILE A 27 -26.22 -6.79 5.95
N ALA A 28 -27.06 -6.76 6.99
CA ALA A 28 -28.14 -7.73 7.16
C ALA A 28 -29.10 -7.73 5.95
N ASP A 29 -29.46 -6.54 5.46
CA ASP A 29 -30.33 -6.38 4.29
C ASP A 29 -29.64 -6.86 2.99
N LEU A 30 -28.35 -6.55 2.82
CA LEU A 30 -27.54 -7.03 1.69
C LEU A 30 -27.44 -8.57 1.67
N CYS A 31 -27.34 -9.22 2.83
CA CYS A 31 -27.37 -10.67 2.96
C CYS A 31 -28.75 -11.27 2.65
N ALA A 32 -29.84 -10.55 2.98
CA ALA A 32 -31.20 -11.00 2.70
C ALA A 32 -31.56 -10.94 1.21
N ALA A 33 -31.11 -9.89 0.50
CA ALA A 33 -31.26 -9.77 -0.95
C ALA A 33 -30.37 -10.77 -1.72
N GLY A 34 -29.19 -11.05 -1.19
CA GLY A 34 -28.24 -12.03 -1.70
C GLY A 34 -28.49 -13.48 -1.25
N ALA A 35 -29.74 -13.99 -1.20
CA ALA A 35 -30.02 -15.35 -0.73
C ALA A 35 -29.24 -16.47 -1.48
N SER A 36 -28.67 -16.19 -2.66
CA SER A 36 -27.73 -17.06 -3.40
C SER A 36 -26.27 -16.98 -2.92
N LEU A 37 -25.84 -15.89 -2.28
CA LEU A 37 -24.51 -15.77 -1.63
C LEU A 37 -24.36 -16.75 -0.46
N LEU A 38 -25.45 -16.98 0.27
CA LEU A 38 -25.49 -17.92 1.40
C LEU A 38 -25.26 -19.38 0.97
N THR A 39 -25.61 -19.75 -0.26
CA THR A 39 -25.34 -21.10 -0.80
C THR A 39 -23.88 -21.30 -1.23
N GLY A 40 -23.19 -20.24 -1.66
CA GLY A 40 -21.76 -20.28 -2.05
C GLY A 40 -20.79 -20.23 -0.87
N LEU A 41 -21.11 -19.48 0.18
CA LEU A 41 -20.25 -19.25 1.35
C LEU A 41 -20.13 -20.43 2.35
N ASN A 42 -20.63 -21.63 2.00
CA ASN A 42 -20.57 -22.82 2.87
C ASN A 42 -19.12 -23.27 3.21
N SER A 43 -18.11 -22.80 2.48
CA SER A 43 -16.69 -23.07 2.75
C SER A 43 -16.11 -22.26 3.93
N VAL A 44 -16.79 -21.18 4.37
CA VAL A 44 -16.36 -20.33 5.50
C VAL A 44 -17.12 -20.68 6.80
N ALA A 45 -18.24 -21.38 6.69
CA ALA A 45 -19.18 -21.66 7.80
C ALA A 45 -18.74 -22.78 8.77
N SER A 46 -17.70 -23.57 8.45
CA SER A 46 -17.31 -24.74 9.25
C SER A 46 -16.56 -24.44 10.56
N ALA A 47 -16.40 -23.17 10.94
CA ALA A 47 -15.79 -22.75 12.21
C ALA A 47 -16.76 -22.11 13.24
N ALA A 48 -18.04 -21.89 12.89
CA ALA A 48 -18.94 -21.04 13.70
C ALA A 48 -20.20 -21.76 14.25
N ALA A 49 -20.22 -23.09 14.30
CA ALA A 49 -21.39 -23.85 14.76
C ALA A 49 -21.45 -24.00 16.30
N ALA A 50 -21.66 -22.92 17.06
CA ALA A 50 -22.06 -23.00 18.49
C ALA A 50 -22.53 -21.66 19.12
N ALA A 51 -23.52 -20.94 18.57
CA ALA A 51 -24.45 -20.06 19.33
C ALA A 51 -25.39 -19.28 18.40
N GLY A 52 -26.70 -19.52 18.51
CA GLY A 52 -27.72 -18.72 17.84
C GLY A 52 -27.61 -17.24 18.25
N THR A 53 -27.85 -16.34 17.31
CA THR A 53 -27.71 -14.85 17.33
C THR A 53 -26.35 -14.24 16.95
N ILE A 54 -25.25 -15.01 16.89
CA ILE A 54 -23.94 -14.52 16.40
C ILE A 54 -23.77 -14.74 14.88
N ASP A 55 -24.67 -15.52 14.29
CA ASP A 55 -24.55 -16.10 12.95
C ASP A 55 -24.59 -15.06 11.81
N ASP A 56 -25.31 -13.96 11.98
CA ASP A 56 -25.45 -12.94 10.93
C ASP A 56 -24.26 -11.97 10.93
N VAL A 57 -23.73 -11.63 12.11
CA VAL A 57 -22.57 -10.71 12.24
C VAL A 57 -21.28 -11.32 11.67
N VAL A 58 -21.11 -12.65 11.78
CA VAL A 58 -19.96 -13.38 11.21
C VAL A 58 -20.06 -13.49 9.69
N LYS A 59 -21.28 -13.59 9.14
CA LYS A 59 -21.53 -13.59 7.68
C LYS A 59 -21.31 -12.19 7.07
N ILE A 60 -21.69 -11.17 7.82
CA ILE A 60 -21.52 -9.74 7.52
C ILE A 60 -20.04 -9.32 7.42
N SER A 61 -19.20 -9.74 8.38
CA SER A 61 -17.76 -9.46 8.35
C SER A 61 -17.06 -10.19 7.18
N SER A 62 -17.55 -11.38 6.83
CA SER A 62 -17.05 -12.17 5.70
C SER A 62 -17.38 -11.53 4.34
N LEU A 63 -18.56 -10.90 4.19
CA LEU A 63 -18.94 -10.18 2.98
C LEU A 63 -18.08 -8.92 2.76
N ILE A 64 -17.85 -8.15 3.83
CA ILE A 64 -16.90 -7.02 3.79
C ILE A 64 -15.49 -7.52 3.49
N ALA A 65 -15.07 -8.64 4.09
CA ALA A 65 -13.78 -9.25 3.81
C ALA A 65 -13.65 -9.75 2.36
N ALA A 66 -14.74 -10.24 1.76
CA ALA A 66 -14.80 -10.67 0.35
C ALA A 66 -14.75 -9.48 -0.61
N ILE A 67 -15.56 -8.43 -0.39
CA ILE A 67 -15.49 -7.19 -1.18
C ILE A 67 -14.08 -6.58 -1.08
N LYS A 68 -13.50 -6.56 0.13
CA LYS A 68 -12.09 -6.20 0.34
C LYS A 68 -11.17 -7.10 -0.47
N ALA A 69 -11.35 -8.42 -0.42
CA ALA A 69 -10.54 -9.38 -1.16
C ALA A 69 -10.49 -9.08 -2.67
N VAL A 70 -11.60 -8.66 -3.29
CA VAL A 70 -11.64 -8.19 -4.69
C VAL A 70 -10.97 -6.84 -4.87
N SER A 71 -11.23 -5.85 -4.01
CA SER A 71 -10.52 -4.56 -4.05
C SER A 71 -9.00 -4.75 -3.95
N PHE A 72 -8.56 -5.85 -3.35
CA PHE A 72 -7.15 -6.22 -3.21
C PHE A 72 -6.67 -7.33 -4.17
N GLY A 73 -7.51 -7.94 -5.01
CA GLY A 73 -7.12 -9.01 -5.96
C GLY A 73 -6.58 -10.30 -5.31
N LEU A 74 -7.36 -10.98 -4.46
CA LEU A 74 -7.05 -12.33 -3.94
C LEU A 74 -7.41 -13.45 -4.94
N THR A 75 -7.00 -14.68 -4.59
CA THR A 75 -7.02 -15.92 -5.40
C THR A 75 -8.39 -16.27 -5.99
N ALA A 76 -8.39 -17.09 -7.06
CA ALA A 76 -9.54 -17.41 -7.91
C ALA A 76 -10.81 -17.84 -7.15
N ASP A 77 -10.70 -18.72 -6.15
CA ASP A 77 -11.88 -19.25 -5.44
C ASP A 77 -12.62 -18.20 -4.59
N THR A 78 -11.91 -17.16 -4.12
CA THR A 78 -12.52 -16.03 -3.39
C THR A 78 -12.99 -14.91 -4.31
N LEU A 79 -12.57 -14.95 -5.58
CA LEU A 79 -12.87 -13.91 -6.55
C LEU A 79 -14.31 -14.00 -7.03
N ASP A 80 -14.80 -15.20 -7.33
CA ASP A 80 -16.18 -15.40 -7.79
C ASP A 80 -17.19 -15.02 -6.71
N ASP A 81 -16.98 -15.45 -5.46
CA ASP A 81 -17.84 -15.08 -4.33
C ASP A 81 -17.89 -13.56 -4.11
N ALA A 82 -16.75 -12.90 -4.27
CA ALA A 82 -16.63 -11.47 -4.06
C ALA A 82 -17.15 -10.64 -5.26
N LEU A 83 -17.05 -11.16 -6.49
CA LEU A 83 -17.72 -10.58 -7.67
C LEU A 83 -19.24 -10.68 -7.53
N ASN A 84 -19.74 -11.84 -7.11
CA ASN A 84 -21.17 -12.04 -6.83
C ASN A 84 -21.66 -11.12 -5.70
N ALA A 85 -20.85 -10.92 -4.66
CA ALA A 85 -21.12 -9.96 -3.59
C ALA A 85 -21.19 -8.51 -4.08
N MET A 86 -20.26 -8.13 -4.97
CA MET A 86 -20.25 -6.80 -5.57
C MET A 86 -21.47 -6.59 -6.47
N ASP A 87 -21.86 -7.57 -7.27
CA ASP A 87 -23.02 -7.47 -8.14
C ASP A 87 -24.32 -7.34 -7.34
N ALA A 88 -24.45 -8.09 -6.23
CA ALA A 88 -25.56 -7.92 -5.29
C ALA A 88 -25.55 -6.53 -4.63
N PHE A 89 -24.38 -6.02 -4.22
CA PHE A 89 -24.27 -4.65 -3.72
C PHE A 89 -24.73 -3.62 -4.75
N LYS A 90 -24.30 -3.78 -6.00
CA LYS A 90 -24.65 -2.85 -7.08
C LYS A 90 -26.13 -2.91 -7.46
N SER A 91 -26.77 -4.09 -7.42
CA SER A 91 -28.19 -4.23 -7.76
C SER A 91 -29.10 -3.49 -6.79
N ASP A 92 -28.68 -3.40 -5.53
CA ASP A 92 -29.51 -2.87 -4.45
C ASP A 92 -29.13 -1.45 -4.01
N ALA A 93 -27.98 -0.96 -4.48
CA ALA A 93 -27.50 0.38 -4.17
C ALA A 93 -28.12 1.47 -5.04
N ILE A 94 -28.11 2.70 -4.52
CA ILE A 94 -28.43 3.89 -5.29
C ILE A 94 -27.24 4.18 -6.23
N GLU A 95 -27.46 4.05 -7.53
CA GLU A 95 -26.48 4.41 -8.55
C GLU A 95 -26.41 5.94 -8.72
N ILE A 96 -25.19 6.49 -8.72
CA ILE A 96 -24.90 7.91 -8.97
C ILE A 96 -23.85 8.03 -10.07
N GLY A 97 -24.24 8.64 -11.20
CA GLY A 97 -23.38 8.83 -12.36
C GLY A 97 -22.20 9.79 -12.11
N PRO A 98 -21.16 9.76 -12.96
CA PRO A 98 -20.07 10.74 -12.95
C PRO A 98 -20.59 12.18 -13.07
N GLY A 99 -20.24 13.06 -12.14
CA GLY A 99 -20.69 14.46 -12.14
C GLY A 99 -22.13 14.67 -11.66
N ASP A 100 -22.81 13.63 -11.19
CA ASP A 100 -24.16 13.70 -10.64
C ASP A 100 -24.18 13.65 -9.11
N TYR A 101 -25.34 13.92 -8.53
CA TYR A 101 -25.60 13.73 -7.11
C TYR A 101 -27.02 13.19 -6.88
N ALA A 102 -27.22 12.44 -5.80
CA ALA A 102 -28.52 11.91 -5.41
C ALA A 102 -28.82 12.16 -3.94
N ALA A 103 -30.09 12.41 -3.63
CA ALA A 103 -30.60 12.38 -2.25
C ALA A 103 -30.74 10.92 -1.83
N VAL A 104 -29.76 10.41 -1.08
CA VAL A 104 -29.66 9.00 -0.72
C VAL A 104 -30.54 8.63 0.48
N ALA A 105 -30.92 9.62 1.30
CA ALA A 105 -31.88 9.43 2.40
C ALA A 105 -33.35 9.52 1.94
N GLU A 106 -33.64 10.29 0.87
CA GLU A 106 -35.02 10.49 0.38
C GLU A 106 -35.47 9.42 -0.62
N LYS A 107 -34.55 8.87 -1.42
CA LYS A 107 -34.84 7.74 -2.33
C LYS A 107 -34.99 6.39 -1.61
N THR A 108 -35.06 6.39 -0.28
CA THR A 108 -35.23 5.19 0.54
C THR A 108 -36.57 4.48 0.30
N THR A 109 -37.59 5.17 -0.22
CA THR A 109 -38.85 4.54 -0.65
C THR A 109 -38.75 3.76 -1.97
N GLU A 110 -37.71 3.99 -2.76
CA GLU A 110 -37.40 3.28 -4.02
C GLU A 110 -36.22 2.30 -3.86
N ASN A 111 -35.71 2.14 -2.64
CA ASN A 111 -34.60 1.25 -2.35
C ASN A 111 -35.07 -0.22 -2.43
N PRO A 112 -34.44 -1.08 -3.26
CA PRO A 112 -34.79 -2.50 -3.39
C PRO A 112 -34.66 -3.33 -2.11
N LEU A 113 -33.95 -2.84 -1.09
CA LEU A 113 -33.71 -3.49 0.21
C LEU A 113 -34.95 -3.55 1.15
N ASN A 114 -36.15 -3.55 0.58
CA ASN A 114 -37.45 -3.45 1.27
C ASN A 114 -37.89 -4.70 2.09
N TYR A 115 -37.02 -5.71 2.27
CA TYR A 115 -37.47 -7.05 2.62
C TYR A 115 -37.68 -7.34 4.13
N LEU A 116 -37.19 -6.50 5.05
CA LEU A 116 -37.32 -6.74 6.51
C LEU A 116 -38.21 -5.72 7.26
N SER A 117 -39.42 -5.48 6.73
CA SER A 117 -40.67 -5.20 7.46
C SER A 117 -40.96 -3.80 8.09
N PRO A 118 -42.25 -3.46 8.34
CA PRO A 118 -42.77 -2.09 8.55
C PRO A 118 -42.38 -1.34 9.84
N SER A 119 -41.69 -1.97 10.80
CA SER A 119 -41.30 -1.34 12.08
C SER A 119 -39.86 -0.82 12.11
N GLY A 120 -38.98 -1.26 11.21
CA GLY A 120 -37.61 -0.73 11.09
C GLY A 120 -37.56 0.70 10.56
N TRP A 121 -38.56 1.09 9.76
CA TRP A 121 -38.65 2.39 9.09
C TRP A 121 -39.04 3.54 10.02
N ALA A 122 -39.75 3.25 11.11
CA ALA A 122 -40.04 4.23 12.16
C ALA A 122 -38.74 4.69 12.86
N ALA A 123 -37.72 3.84 12.94
CA ALA A 123 -36.43 4.16 13.54
C ALA A 123 -35.59 5.11 12.66
N ILE A 124 -35.66 4.99 11.34
CA ILE A 124 -34.92 5.86 10.40
C ILE A 124 -35.48 7.29 10.40
N SER A 125 -36.80 7.45 10.55
CA SER A 125 -37.44 8.77 10.59
C SER A 125 -37.03 9.66 11.78
N GLY A 126 -36.30 9.10 12.77
CA GLY A 126 -35.75 9.82 13.93
C GLY A 126 -34.25 9.62 14.18
N ALA A 127 -33.54 8.84 13.35
CA ALA A 127 -32.10 8.64 13.50
C ALA A 127 -31.34 9.88 12.99
N SER A 128 -30.49 10.46 13.84
CA SER A 128 -29.62 11.58 13.43
C SER A 128 -28.46 11.13 12.54
N ASP A 129 -28.09 9.86 12.66
CA ASP A 129 -26.89 9.28 12.08
C ASP A 129 -27.29 8.10 11.20
N MET A 130 -26.77 8.05 9.98
CA MET A 130 -27.00 6.95 9.04
C MET A 130 -25.65 6.36 8.65
N ALA A 131 -25.55 5.04 8.55
CA ALA A 131 -24.42 4.39 7.90
C ALA A 131 -24.51 4.56 6.39
N LEU A 132 -23.40 4.99 5.78
CA LEU A 132 -23.19 5.07 4.34
C LEU A 132 -22.16 4.04 3.95
N LEU A 133 -22.50 3.19 2.97
CA LEU A 133 -21.58 2.30 2.29
C LEU A 133 -21.49 2.78 0.83
N ILE A 134 -20.29 3.11 0.38
CA ILE A 134 -20.05 3.68 -0.95
C ILE A 134 -19.05 2.78 -1.67
N LEU A 135 -19.40 2.32 -2.88
CA LEU A 135 -18.56 1.47 -3.74
C LEU A 135 -18.44 2.10 -5.14
N SER A 136 -17.25 2.13 -5.71
CA SER A 136 -17.06 2.52 -7.12
C SER A 136 -17.44 1.41 -8.09
N GLU A 137 -17.78 1.75 -9.33
CA GLU A 137 -18.03 0.80 -10.42
C GLU A 137 -16.94 -0.30 -10.52
N SER A 138 -15.68 0.10 -10.46
CA SER A 138 -14.54 -0.82 -10.53
C SER A 138 -14.36 -1.72 -9.30
N GLY A 139 -15.10 -1.50 -8.21
CA GLY A 139 -14.91 -2.18 -6.92
C GLY A 139 -13.63 -1.81 -6.17
N ARG A 140 -12.84 -0.87 -6.70
CA ARG A 140 -11.52 -0.51 -6.16
C ARG A 140 -11.59 0.50 -5.02
N MET A 141 -12.68 1.28 -4.94
CA MET A 141 -12.89 2.28 -3.90
C MET A 141 -14.12 1.89 -3.11
N PHE A 142 -13.92 1.60 -1.83
CA PHE A 142 -14.98 1.29 -0.88
C PHE A 142 -14.84 2.17 0.36
N ALA A 143 -15.93 2.71 0.88
CA ALA A 143 -15.94 3.43 2.15
C ALA A 143 -17.19 3.07 2.95
N SER A 144 -17.01 2.73 4.23
CA SER A 144 -18.11 2.53 5.18
C SER A 144 -17.95 3.44 6.38
N PHE A 145 -18.96 4.26 6.67
CA PHE A 145 -18.92 5.19 7.79
C PHE A 145 -20.31 5.65 8.22
N SER A 146 -20.44 6.07 9.49
CA SER A 146 -21.60 6.83 9.95
C SER A 146 -21.50 8.29 9.49
N SER A 147 -22.58 8.81 8.93
CA SER A 147 -22.73 10.20 8.49
C SER A 147 -22.61 11.18 9.66
N ASN A 148 -22.85 10.73 10.90
CA ASN A 148 -22.82 11.51 12.14
C ASN A 148 -23.68 12.80 12.12
N SER A 149 -24.65 12.90 11.19
CA SER A 149 -25.66 13.96 11.05
C SER A 149 -26.43 13.82 9.71
N ASP A 150 -27.23 14.83 9.38
CA ASP A 150 -27.87 15.10 8.07
C ASP A 150 -26.91 15.57 6.96
N HIS A 151 -25.60 15.42 7.18
CA HIS A 151 -24.59 16.02 6.31
C HIS A 151 -24.54 15.34 4.95
N SER A 152 -24.37 16.15 3.92
CA SER A 152 -24.13 15.67 2.56
C SER A 152 -22.64 15.47 2.28
N TRP A 153 -22.32 14.63 1.30
CA TRP A 153 -20.96 14.16 1.04
C TRP A 153 -20.59 14.30 -0.44
N VAL A 154 -19.31 14.49 -0.70
CA VAL A 154 -18.71 14.54 -2.03
C VAL A 154 -17.72 13.39 -2.12
N VAL A 155 -17.92 12.54 -3.11
CA VAL A 155 -17.08 11.40 -3.41
C VAL A 155 -16.05 11.83 -4.45
N THR A 156 -14.78 11.72 -4.09
CA THR A 156 -13.64 12.14 -4.90
C THR A 156 -12.68 10.98 -5.10
N THR A 157 -11.70 11.14 -5.99
CA THR A 157 -10.67 10.13 -6.29
C THR A 157 -9.86 9.73 -5.06
N ASP A 158 -9.76 10.62 -4.07
CA ASP A 158 -8.96 10.43 -2.86
C ASP A 158 -9.79 10.10 -1.60
N ARG A 159 -11.05 10.52 -1.49
CA ARG A 159 -11.83 10.36 -0.25
C ARG A 159 -13.32 10.56 -0.46
N VAL A 160 -14.06 10.36 0.62
CA VAL A 160 -15.41 10.89 0.77
C VAL A 160 -15.35 12.06 1.74
N VAL A 161 -15.58 13.27 1.25
CA VAL A 161 -15.45 14.51 2.03
C VAL A 161 -16.81 15.12 2.29
N ARG A 162 -16.98 15.75 3.45
CA ARG A 162 -18.22 16.46 3.75
C ARG A 162 -18.41 17.62 2.78
N ALA A 163 -19.64 17.80 2.30
CA ALA A 163 -20.02 18.97 1.52
C ALA A 163 -20.32 20.16 2.43
N ARG A 164 -19.98 21.37 1.99
CA ARG A 164 -20.35 22.62 2.66
C ARG A 164 -21.87 22.75 2.67
N TYR A 165 -22.44 23.13 3.81
CA TYR A 165 -23.89 23.28 3.97
C TYR A 165 -24.49 24.17 2.88
N GLY A 166 -25.55 23.68 2.22
CA GLY A 166 -26.22 24.35 1.10
C GLY A 166 -25.44 24.35 -0.23
N LYS A 167 -24.27 23.70 -0.33
CA LYS A 167 -23.42 23.66 -1.53
C LYS A 167 -22.83 22.26 -1.76
N ILE A 168 -23.59 21.37 -2.38
CA ILE A 168 -23.24 19.94 -2.54
C ILE A 168 -21.88 19.69 -3.22
N TRP A 169 -21.44 20.57 -4.14
CA TRP A 169 -20.18 20.38 -4.88
C TRP A 169 -18.96 21.05 -4.23
N VAL A 170 -19.15 21.80 -3.14
CA VAL A 170 -18.08 22.53 -2.45
C VAL A 170 -17.65 21.71 -1.24
N GLU A 171 -16.39 21.28 -1.23
CA GLU A 171 -15.84 20.45 -0.16
C GLU A 171 -15.60 21.26 1.12
N ASP A 172 -15.83 20.63 2.26
CA ASP A 172 -15.54 21.14 3.60
C ASP A 172 -14.72 20.11 4.38
N ALA A 173 -13.49 19.89 3.91
CA ALA A 173 -12.59 18.89 4.48
C ALA A 173 -12.29 19.13 5.97
N ALA A 174 -12.28 20.40 6.41
CA ALA A 174 -12.07 20.75 7.82
C ALA A 174 -13.22 20.26 8.71
N ALA A 175 -14.44 20.19 8.15
CA ALA A 175 -15.63 19.72 8.85
C ALA A 175 -15.82 18.19 8.84
N GLY A 176 -14.98 17.46 8.08
CA GLY A 176 -14.93 16.00 8.11
C GLY A 176 -14.66 15.36 6.75
N TRP A 177 -13.97 14.22 6.77
CA TRP A 177 -13.76 13.37 5.61
C TRP A 177 -13.52 11.92 6.05
N LYS A 178 -13.63 10.99 5.11
CA LYS A 178 -13.46 9.55 5.28
C LYS A 178 -12.59 9.01 4.15
N PRO A 179 -11.50 8.29 4.45
CA PRO A 179 -10.68 7.69 3.40
C PRO A 179 -11.47 6.58 2.70
N TRP A 180 -11.06 6.26 1.46
CA TRP A 180 -11.38 4.94 0.92
C TRP A 180 -10.68 3.88 1.78
N GLU A 181 -11.39 2.83 2.16
CA GLU A 181 -10.81 1.65 2.77
C GLU A 181 -9.74 1.09 1.83
N GLY A 182 -8.53 0.87 2.36
CA GLY A 182 -7.36 0.46 1.56
C GLY A 182 -6.50 1.60 1.01
N THR A 183 -6.84 2.89 1.22
CA THR A 183 -5.89 3.99 0.94
C THR A 183 -4.96 4.25 2.13
N TYR A 184 -3.64 4.16 1.91
CA TYR A 184 -2.61 4.23 2.95
C TYR A 184 -2.04 5.64 3.18
N ALA A 185 -1.76 5.95 4.45
CA ALA A 185 -0.71 6.89 4.85
C ALA A 185 0.44 6.04 5.42
N GLY A 186 1.65 6.17 4.88
CA GLY A 186 2.82 5.43 5.38
C GLY A 186 3.09 5.77 6.85
N ARG A 187 3.38 4.77 7.68
CA ARG A 187 3.87 4.96 9.05
C ARG A 187 5.25 4.32 9.16
N ALA A 188 6.24 5.10 9.61
CA ALA A 188 7.52 4.56 10.07
C ALA A 188 7.42 4.23 11.56
N LEU A 189 7.88 3.04 11.93
CA LEU A 189 7.87 2.55 13.29
C LEU A 189 9.32 2.26 13.73
N SER A 190 9.67 2.65 14.95
CA SER A 190 10.93 2.25 15.57
C SER A 190 10.77 0.98 16.41
N GLU A 191 11.91 0.35 16.70
CA GLU A 191 12.05 -0.91 17.45
C GLU A 191 11.36 -0.95 18.84
N ASP A 192 11.13 0.21 19.46
CA ASP A 192 10.42 0.37 20.74
C ASP A 192 8.89 0.52 20.58
N GLY A 193 8.35 0.34 19.37
CA GLY A 193 6.91 0.45 19.10
C GLY A 193 6.37 1.88 19.16
N HIS A 194 7.23 2.88 19.36
CA HIS A 194 6.85 4.28 19.22
C HIS A 194 6.69 4.61 17.73
N SER A 195 5.48 4.98 17.32
CA SER A 195 5.27 5.71 16.08
C SER A 195 6.02 7.03 16.17
N TRP A 196 6.82 7.40 15.17
CA TRP A 196 7.34 8.76 15.08
C TRP A 196 6.15 9.72 14.91
N PRO A 197 5.74 10.47 15.94
CA PRO A 197 4.64 11.41 15.81
C PRO A 197 5.29 12.76 15.48
N SER A 198 5.54 13.03 14.20
CA SER A 198 5.76 14.38 13.61
C SER A 198 6.63 14.41 12.35
N ALA A 199 7.56 13.45 12.13
CA ALA A 199 8.48 13.56 10.99
C ALA A 199 7.83 13.16 9.64
N LEU A 200 6.81 12.29 9.68
CA LEU A 200 6.03 11.88 8.50
C LEU A 200 4.60 12.46 8.51
N GLU A 201 4.21 13.20 9.56
CA GLU A 201 2.93 13.92 9.55
C GLU A 201 2.85 14.97 8.44
N PRO A 202 3.93 15.67 8.02
CA PRO A 202 3.91 16.55 6.86
C PRO A 202 3.52 15.84 5.54
N LEU A 203 3.90 14.58 5.36
CA LEU A 203 3.51 13.76 4.19
C LEU A 203 1.99 13.57 4.13
N ALA A 204 1.38 13.27 5.28
CA ALA A 204 -0.07 13.09 5.38
C ALA A 204 -0.84 14.43 5.44
N ALA A 205 -0.27 15.46 6.08
CA ALA A 205 -0.86 16.78 6.23
C ALA A 205 -0.86 17.58 4.91
N GLY A 206 0.06 17.30 4.00
CA GLY A 206 0.06 17.82 2.64
C GLY A 206 -0.94 17.13 1.69
N GLY A 207 -1.67 16.12 2.15
CA GLY A 207 -2.66 15.38 1.34
C GLY A 207 -2.07 14.32 0.41
N TRP A 208 -0.79 13.97 0.54
CA TRP A 208 -0.12 13.02 -0.35
C TRP A 208 -0.34 11.57 0.09
N ARG A 209 -0.53 10.69 -0.90
CA ARG A 209 -0.67 9.24 -0.69
C ARG A 209 0.23 8.51 -1.67
N THR A 210 0.81 7.39 -1.25
CA THR A 210 1.59 6.49 -2.10
C THR A 210 0.98 5.10 -2.07
N ARG A 211 0.98 4.41 -3.21
CA ARG A 211 0.63 2.98 -3.28
C ARG A 211 1.85 2.08 -3.05
N HIS A 212 3.04 2.67 -3.13
CA HIS A 212 4.32 1.99 -2.99
C HIS A 212 4.97 2.33 -1.64
N PRO A 213 5.76 1.42 -1.05
CA PRO A 213 6.54 1.70 0.13
C PRO A 213 7.47 2.90 -0.07
N VAL A 214 7.68 3.66 1.00
CA VAL A 214 8.64 4.77 1.02
C VAL A 214 10.05 4.18 1.21
N SER A 215 10.98 4.48 0.31
CA SER A 215 12.41 4.19 0.52
C SER A 215 12.98 5.19 1.51
N LEU A 216 13.69 4.69 2.52
CA LEU A 216 14.19 5.50 3.64
C LEU A 216 15.70 5.41 3.71
N GLN A 217 16.37 6.56 3.83
CA GLN A 217 17.83 6.61 3.97
C GLN A 217 18.26 7.66 5.01
N PRO A 218 19.02 7.30 6.06
CA PRO A 218 19.55 8.28 6.99
C PRO A 218 20.77 9.02 6.40
N MET A 219 20.88 10.32 6.68
CA MET A 219 22.03 11.14 6.29
C MET A 219 22.17 12.36 7.22
N THR A 220 23.38 12.65 7.71
CA THR A 220 23.70 13.87 8.48
C THR A 220 22.71 14.25 9.59
N GLY A 221 22.21 13.25 10.34
CA GLY A 221 21.24 13.49 11.43
C GLY A 221 19.79 13.67 10.96
N GLN A 222 19.51 13.41 9.69
CA GLN A 222 18.19 13.48 9.07
C GLN A 222 17.80 12.12 8.48
N LEU A 223 16.50 11.89 8.37
CA LEU A 223 15.96 10.76 7.62
C LEU A 223 15.40 11.29 6.32
N TRP A 224 15.87 10.72 5.22
CA TRP A 224 15.38 11.01 3.89
C TRP A 224 14.37 9.95 3.46
N GLY A 225 13.31 10.38 2.77
CA GLY A 225 12.27 9.50 2.27
C GLY A 225 11.96 9.77 0.80
N ALA A 226 11.97 8.74 -0.05
CA ALA A 226 11.48 8.80 -1.43
C ALA A 226 10.21 7.96 -1.59
N TYR A 227 9.20 8.50 -2.27
CA TYR A 227 7.96 7.78 -2.54
C TYR A 227 7.33 8.22 -3.86
N VAL A 228 6.51 7.38 -4.50
CA VAL A 228 5.75 7.77 -5.69
C VAL A 228 4.35 8.25 -5.27
N GLY A 229 4.11 9.55 -5.34
CA GLY A 229 2.85 10.17 -4.93
C GLY A 229 1.70 9.99 -5.93
N VAL A 230 0.46 9.83 -5.45
CA VAL A 230 -0.79 9.93 -6.22
C VAL A 230 -1.44 11.28 -5.89
N GLY A 231 -1.54 12.18 -6.88
CA GLY A 231 -2.20 13.50 -6.74
C GLY A 231 -3.72 13.44 -6.93
N SER A 232 -4.43 14.50 -6.50
CA SER A 232 -5.90 14.58 -6.48
C SER A 232 -6.57 14.77 -7.86
N ASP A 233 -5.88 15.34 -8.86
CA ASP A 233 -6.45 15.63 -10.19
C ASP A 233 -5.70 15.02 -11.38
N GLU A 234 -4.53 14.43 -11.15
CA GLU A 234 -3.79 13.64 -12.12
C GLU A 234 -3.12 12.50 -11.35
N ILE A 235 -3.11 11.31 -11.94
CA ILE A 235 -2.07 10.34 -11.63
C ILE A 235 -0.77 11.08 -11.94
N LEU A 236 -0.13 11.63 -10.92
CA LEU A 236 1.22 12.14 -11.04
C LEU A 236 2.07 10.90 -11.32
N HIS A 237 2.22 10.62 -12.61
CA HIS A 237 3.09 9.60 -13.14
C HIS A 237 4.46 9.80 -12.50
N GLY A 238 4.80 8.95 -11.53
CA GLY A 238 6.18 8.65 -11.23
C GLY A 238 7.04 9.80 -10.80
N ARG A 239 6.63 10.55 -9.79
CA ARG A 239 7.47 11.60 -9.25
C ARG A 239 7.84 11.24 -7.82
N ALA A 240 9.15 11.16 -7.56
CA ALA A 240 9.71 10.81 -6.27
C ALA A 240 10.22 12.06 -5.52
N PRO A 241 9.38 12.76 -4.76
CA PRO A 241 9.86 13.71 -3.78
C PRO A 241 10.82 13.00 -2.80
N ILE A 242 11.95 13.63 -2.55
CA ILE A 242 12.95 13.18 -1.58
C ILE A 242 12.91 14.19 -0.42
N GLU A 243 12.30 13.80 0.69
CA GLU A 243 12.03 14.68 1.82
C GLU A 243 13.11 14.60 2.90
N THR A 244 13.25 15.65 3.72
CA THR A 244 14.12 15.67 4.91
C THR A 244 13.35 16.01 6.18
N SER A 245 13.84 15.54 7.33
CA SER A 245 13.28 15.85 8.66
C SER A 245 13.43 17.32 9.10
N LYS A 246 14.10 18.16 8.31
CA LYS A 246 14.09 19.62 8.45
C LYS A 246 13.79 20.22 7.09
N LEU A 247 12.56 20.68 6.79
CA LEU A 247 12.34 21.90 5.99
C LEU A 247 10.87 22.26 5.75
N ALA A 248 10.59 23.54 5.93
CA ALA A 248 9.38 24.25 5.53
C ALA A 248 9.42 24.73 4.07
N ALA A 249 10.19 24.08 3.19
CA ALA A 249 10.28 24.43 1.78
C ALA A 249 10.45 23.15 0.94
N LEU A 250 9.33 22.70 0.36
CA LEU A 250 9.24 21.59 -0.57
C LEU A 250 9.86 22.02 -1.91
N GLU A 251 11.13 21.71 -2.14
CA GLU A 251 11.72 21.90 -3.47
C GLU A 251 11.36 20.69 -4.35
N ARG A 252 10.41 20.89 -5.25
CA ARG A 252 9.96 19.92 -6.25
C ARG A 252 11.00 19.87 -7.36
N ILE A 253 11.83 18.84 -7.40
CA ILE A 253 12.83 18.72 -8.47
C ILE A 253 12.44 17.54 -9.36
N PHE A 254 11.98 17.85 -10.57
CA PHE A 254 11.55 16.88 -11.57
C PHE A 254 12.50 16.92 -12.77
N HIS A 255 12.91 15.75 -13.23
CA HIS A 255 13.41 15.56 -14.60
C HIS A 255 12.28 14.91 -15.40
N ASP A 256 11.94 15.41 -16.59
CA ASP A 256 10.77 14.94 -17.37
C ASP A 256 10.87 13.45 -17.75
N GLU A 257 12.09 12.90 -17.77
CA GLU A 257 12.35 11.48 -18.08
C GLU A 257 12.18 10.54 -16.87
N TRP A 258 11.99 11.06 -15.66
CA TRP A 258 11.90 10.27 -14.41
C TRP A 258 10.49 9.78 -14.10
N GLU A 259 9.60 9.70 -15.09
CA GLU A 259 8.29 9.10 -14.89
C GLU A 259 8.42 7.60 -14.62
N THR A 260 8.23 7.18 -13.38
CA THR A 260 8.18 5.78 -12.90
C THR A 260 6.76 5.30 -12.53
N HIS A 261 6.52 4.00 -12.56
CA HIS A 261 5.33 3.38 -11.95
C HIS A 261 5.69 2.55 -10.71
N ASP A 262 6.97 2.54 -10.32
CA ASP A 262 7.50 1.74 -9.23
C ASP A 262 8.32 2.59 -8.25
N SER A 263 8.60 2.00 -7.09
CA SER A 263 9.33 2.58 -5.98
C SER A 263 10.69 3.15 -6.40
N VAL A 264 11.11 4.21 -5.72
CA VAL A 264 12.43 4.80 -5.92
C VAL A 264 13.38 4.31 -4.84
N ALA A 265 14.58 3.90 -5.24
CA ALA A 265 15.62 3.53 -4.29
C ALA A 265 16.43 4.76 -3.89
N LEU A 266 16.69 4.90 -2.60
CA LEU A 266 17.64 5.88 -2.07
C LEU A 266 18.83 5.20 -1.44
N THR A 267 19.99 5.85 -1.57
CA THR A 267 21.15 5.57 -0.73
C THR A 267 21.95 6.86 -0.51
N THR A 268 22.97 6.78 0.33
CA THR A 268 23.90 7.88 0.58
C THR A 268 25.27 7.55 0.02
N TYR A 269 25.91 8.55 -0.56
CA TYR A 269 27.25 8.49 -1.10
C TYR A 269 28.04 9.69 -0.56
N GLY A 270 28.97 9.47 0.36
CA GLY A 270 29.64 10.56 1.06
C GLY A 270 28.62 11.51 1.71
N ASP A 271 28.62 12.77 1.28
CA ASP A 271 27.70 13.82 1.67
C ASP A 271 26.59 14.10 0.63
N ARG A 272 26.27 13.11 -0.20
CA ARG A 272 25.25 13.20 -1.25
C ARG A 272 24.17 12.14 -1.08
N ILE A 273 22.96 12.48 -1.51
CA ILE A 273 21.88 11.50 -1.73
C ILE A 273 21.99 10.99 -3.15
N VAL A 274 21.82 9.68 -3.30
CA VAL A 274 21.76 9.00 -4.60
C VAL A 274 20.38 8.37 -4.73
N ALA A 275 19.79 8.49 -5.91
CA ALA A 275 18.51 7.90 -6.26
C ALA A 275 18.62 6.99 -7.47
N GLY A 276 17.86 5.90 -7.44
CA GLY A 276 17.72 4.94 -8.53
C GLY A 276 16.26 4.80 -8.92
N ILE A 277 15.97 5.00 -10.20
CA ILE A 277 14.61 5.05 -10.74
C ILE A 277 14.51 4.21 -12.00
N VAL A 278 13.37 3.56 -12.18
CA VAL A 278 13.02 2.86 -13.41
C VAL A 278 12.04 3.74 -14.20
N GLY A 279 12.47 4.24 -15.35
CA GLY A 279 11.59 5.05 -16.20
C GLY A 279 10.48 4.21 -16.83
N LYS A 280 9.44 4.87 -17.37
CA LYS A 280 8.36 4.24 -18.15
C LYS A 280 8.85 3.36 -19.31
N ASN A 281 10.01 3.70 -19.86
CA ASN A 281 10.70 2.92 -20.89
C ASN A 281 11.48 1.71 -20.33
N LYS A 282 11.28 1.36 -19.06
CA LYS A 282 11.97 0.29 -18.32
C LYS A 282 13.46 0.51 -18.13
N THR A 283 14.00 1.67 -18.49
CA THR A 283 15.42 1.99 -18.36
C THR A 283 15.75 2.39 -16.92
N VAL A 284 16.91 1.96 -16.42
CA VAL A 284 17.43 2.39 -15.12
C VAL A 284 18.11 3.75 -15.25
N TYR A 285 17.68 4.67 -14.40
CA TYR A 285 18.27 5.98 -14.21
C TYR A 285 18.91 6.03 -12.82
N LEU A 286 20.14 6.53 -12.75
CA LEU A 286 20.78 6.88 -11.49
C LEU A 286 20.97 8.38 -11.45
N GLY A 287 20.74 8.97 -10.29
CA GLY A 287 21.10 10.36 -10.07
C GLY A 287 21.72 10.56 -8.71
N TYR A 288 22.49 11.63 -8.56
CA TYR A 288 22.90 12.13 -7.24
C TYR A 288 22.53 13.60 -7.10
N TYR A 289 22.25 13.99 -5.86
CA TYR A 289 21.93 15.37 -5.50
C TYR A 289 23.17 16.07 -4.95
N ASP A 290 23.55 17.18 -5.57
CA ASP A 290 24.66 18.04 -5.15
C ASP A 290 24.36 19.49 -5.55
N ASN A 291 24.80 20.47 -4.75
CA ASN A 291 24.63 21.91 -5.01
C ASN A 291 23.21 22.32 -5.45
N TYR A 292 22.19 21.76 -4.79
CA TYR A 292 20.77 22.03 -5.09
C TYR A 292 20.30 21.56 -6.48
N ALA A 293 21.02 20.63 -7.10
CA ALA A 293 20.67 20.08 -8.40
C ALA A 293 20.84 18.55 -8.44
N TRP A 294 20.00 17.90 -9.24
CA TRP A 294 20.18 16.48 -9.58
C TRP A 294 21.08 16.35 -10.80
N HIS A 295 22.09 15.51 -10.68
CA HIS A 295 22.93 15.05 -11.78
C HIS A 295 22.49 13.65 -12.14
N VAL A 296 21.92 13.48 -13.34
CA VAL A 296 21.27 12.24 -13.78
C VAL A 296 22.07 11.57 -14.89
N HIS A 297 22.16 10.25 -14.83
CA HIS A 297 22.70 9.40 -15.86
C HIS A 297 21.71 8.29 -16.22
N HIS A 298 21.61 7.97 -17.51
CA HIS A 298 20.80 6.86 -18.02
C HIS A 298 21.69 5.67 -18.35
N PHE A 299 21.29 4.47 -17.92
CA PHE A 299 21.95 3.22 -18.30
C PHE A 299 21.04 2.49 -19.29
N ALA A 300 21.11 2.84 -20.57
CA ALA A 300 20.18 2.35 -21.60
C ALA A 300 20.13 0.81 -21.71
N ASP A 301 21.27 0.16 -21.43
CA ASP A 301 21.40 -1.30 -21.47
C ASP A 301 20.84 -1.98 -20.21
N TRP A 302 20.46 -1.20 -19.19
CA TRP A 302 19.90 -1.70 -17.94
C TRP A 302 18.39 -1.54 -17.97
N GLN A 303 17.72 -2.64 -18.28
CA GLN A 303 16.27 -2.67 -18.38
C GLN A 303 15.65 -3.58 -17.33
N THR A 304 14.61 -3.07 -16.66
CA THR A 304 13.88 -3.74 -15.58
C THR A 304 12.44 -3.24 -15.53
N GLU A 305 11.52 -4.09 -15.07
CA GLU A 305 10.15 -3.69 -14.74
C GLU A 305 9.97 -3.38 -13.25
N HIS A 306 11.01 -3.65 -12.46
CA HIS A 306 10.99 -3.54 -11.00
C HIS A 306 12.01 -2.52 -10.51
N ALA A 307 11.67 -1.87 -9.40
CA ALA A 307 12.57 -0.98 -8.68
C ALA A 307 13.97 -1.57 -8.51
N VAL A 308 14.97 -0.71 -8.64
CA VAL A 308 16.37 -1.08 -8.39
C VAL A 308 16.65 -1.05 -6.89
N ALA A 309 17.77 -1.64 -6.48
CA ALA A 309 18.31 -1.51 -5.13
C ALA A 309 19.67 -0.83 -5.19
N LEU A 310 19.93 0.05 -4.21
CA LEU A 310 21.16 0.83 -4.13
C LEU A 310 21.80 0.70 -2.75
N VAL A 311 23.12 0.66 -2.71
CA VAL A 311 23.88 0.84 -1.48
C VAL A 311 25.20 1.58 -1.74
N GLY A 312 25.54 2.55 -0.90
CA GLY A 312 26.81 3.25 -0.95
C GLY A 312 27.96 2.42 -0.34
N LEU A 313 29.10 2.37 -1.00
CA LEU A 313 30.29 1.60 -0.64
C LEU A 313 31.54 2.50 -0.69
N GLY A 314 31.60 3.49 0.20
CA GLY A 314 32.71 4.46 0.21
C GLY A 314 32.65 5.37 -1.02
N GLU A 315 33.60 5.20 -1.96
CA GLU A 315 33.71 5.99 -3.20
C GLU A 315 32.94 5.43 -4.39
N ASP A 316 32.30 4.28 -4.22
CA ASP A 316 31.45 3.67 -5.24
C ASP A 316 30.03 3.43 -4.70
N ILE A 317 29.07 3.21 -5.59
CA ILE A 317 27.76 2.66 -5.24
C ILE A 317 27.62 1.28 -5.89
N MET A 318 26.88 0.40 -5.25
CA MET A 318 26.45 -0.83 -5.88
C MET A 318 24.96 -0.73 -6.20
N VAL A 319 24.64 -1.20 -7.40
CA VAL A 319 23.28 -1.27 -7.94
C VAL A 319 22.94 -2.73 -8.17
N ALA A 320 21.75 -3.13 -7.74
CA ALA A 320 21.17 -4.42 -8.10
C ALA A 320 19.79 -4.23 -8.72
N HIS A 321 19.48 -5.02 -9.73
CA HIS A 321 18.16 -5.01 -10.36
C HIS A 321 17.82 -6.38 -10.94
N THR A 322 16.55 -6.57 -11.26
CA THR A 322 16.07 -7.77 -11.95
C THR A 322 15.97 -7.45 -13.44
N GLY A 323 16.77 -8.12 -14.26
CA GLY A 323 16.70 -7.94 -15.72
C GLY A 323 15.35 -8.39 -16.29
N LEU A 324 15.01 -7.95 -17.50
CA LEU A 324 13.77 -8.37 -18.19
C LEU A 324 13.65 -9.88 -18.40
N SER A 325 14.77 -10.61 -18.40
CA SER A 325 14.82 -12.08 -18.46
C SER A 325 14.62 -12.76 -17.09
N GLY A 326 14.46 -11.99 -16.01
CA GLY A 326 14.38 -12.47 -14.63
C GLY A 326 15.73 -12.71 -13.96
N GLY A 327 16.85 -12.47 -14.64
CA GLY A 327 18.18 -12.60 -14.06
C GLY A 327 18.45 -11.52 -13.00
N LEU A 328 19.07 -11.89 -11.87
CA LEU A 328 19.53 -10.93 -10.88
C LEU A 328 20.86 -10.32 -11.32
N HIS A 329 20.84 -9.01 -11.57
CA HIS A 329 21.96 -8.24 -12.09
C HIS A 329 22.54 -7.35 -10.99
N VAL A 330 23.87 -7.25 -10.97
CA VAL A 330 24.62 -6.46 -10.01
C VAL A 330 25.71 -5.69 -10.74
N ALA A 331 25.91 -4.43 -10.36
CA ALA A 331 26.98 -3.61 -10.90
C ALA A 331 27.52 -2.63 -9.85
N TYR A 332 28.79 -2.30 -9.98
CA TYR A 332 29.45 -1.23 -9.22
C TYR A 332 29.58 -0.01 -10.12
N VAL A 333 29.14 1.14 -9.62
CA VAL A 333 29.14 2.41 -10.33
C VAL A 333 29.96 3.41 -9.53
N ARG A 334 30.95 4.02 -10.17
CA ARG A 334 31.72 5.12 -9.57
C ARG A 334 30.95 6.42 -9.71
N LEU A 335 30.84 7.18 -8.63
CA LEU A 335 30.35 8.55 -8.67
C LEU A 335 31.51 9.54 -8.54
N PRO A 336 31.41 10.75 -9.15
CA PRO A 336 30.29 11.28 -9.93
C PRO A 336 30.34 10.91 -11.43
N SER A 337 31.32 10.11 -11.88
CA SER A 337 31.52 9.82 -13.32
C SER A 337 30.49 8.86 -13.93
N PHE A 338 29.73 8.15 -13.11
CA PHE A 338 28.81 7.07 -13.50
C PHE A 338 29.50 5.92 -14.25
N GLU A 339 30.79 5.72 -14.03
CA GLU A 339 31.57 4.67 -14.68
C GLU A 339 31.31 3.30 -14.05
N LEU A 340 31.15 2.27 -14.89
CA LEU A 340 31.06 0.88 -14.44
C LEU A 340 32.43 0.34 -14.06
N ILE A 341 32.52 -0.28 -12.89
CA ILE A 341 33.77 -0.82 -12.35
C ILE A 341 33.87 -2.33 -12.65
N ASN A 342 35.09 -2.83 -12.88
CA ASN A 342 35.41 -4.26 -13.03
C ASN A 342 34.67 -4.99 -14.16
N GLY A 343 34.42 -4.33 -15.28
CA GLY A 343 33.95 -5.00 -16.51
C GLY A 343 32.44 -5.11 -16.68
N GLY A 344 31.63 -4.51 -15.79
CA GLY A 344 30.20 -4.26 -16.06
C GLY A 344 29.23 -5.00 -15.13
N VAL A 345 28.07 -5.35 -15.69
CA VAL A 345 26.98 -6.01 -14.96
C VAL A 345 27.28 -7.50 -14.82
N ALA A 346 27.31 -7.99 -13.59
CA ALA A 346 27.35 -9.41 -13.28
C ALA A 346 25.91 -9.95 -13.15
N THR A 347 25.61 -11.03 -13.86
CA THR A 347 24.38 -11.81 -13.65
C THR A 347 24.70 -12.95 -12.69
N ILE A 348 23.89 -13.12 -11.64
CA ILE A 348 24.03 -14.27 -10.74
C ILE A 348 23.52 -15.52 -11.46
N PRO A 349 24.37 -16.54 -11.70
CA PRO A 349 23.99 -17.73 -12.42
C PRO A 349 22.95 -18.55 -11.63
N ASP A 350 22.07 -19.23 -12.36
CA ASP A 350 21.04 -20.14 -11.81
C ASP A 350 20.11 -19.52 -10.76
N PHE A 351 19.97 -18.19 -10.76
CA PHE A 351 19.03 -17.47 -9.93
C PHE A 351 18.11 -16.59 -10.78
N THR A 352 16.83 -16.95 -10.79
CA THR A 352 15.77 -16.17 -11.42
C THR A 352 14.84 -15.56 -10.37
N THR A 353 14.40 -14.33 -10.62
CA THR A 353 13.46 -13.60 -9.79
C THR A 353 12.53 -12.75 -10.66
N LYS A 354 11.34 -12.46 -10.14
CA LYS A 354 10.33 -11.57 -10.75
C LYS A 354 10.02 -10.38 -9.85
N LEU A 355 10.88 -10.11 -8.88
CA LEU A 355 10.69 -9.07 -7.87
C LEU A 355 11.96 -8.25 -7.72
N ALA A 356 11.82 -7.03 -7.20
CA ALA A 356 12.96 -6.17 -6.91
C ALA A 356 13.88 -6.83 -5.86
N PRO A 357 15.21 -6.80 -6.05
CA PRO A 357 16.15 -7.18 -5.00
C PRO A 357 16.23 -6.09 -3.93
N THR A 358 16.97 -6.34 -2.86
CA THR A 358 17.33 -5.32 -1.86
C THR A 358 18.77 -5.51 -1.43
N LEU A 359 19.47 -4.40 -1.15
CA LEU A 359 20.87 -4.37 -0.76
C LEU A 359 21.02 -3.83 0.66
N ALA A 360 22.02 -4.33 1.38
CA ALA A 360 22.43 -3.79 2.67
C ALA A 360 23.95 -3.85 2.82
N THR A 361 24.52 -2.85 3.50
CA THR A 361 25.94 -2.84 3.90
C THR A 361 26.12 -2.30 5.31
N ASP A 362 27.16 -2.77 6.01
CA ASP A 362 27.71 -2.13 7.21
C ASP A 362 29.00 -1.35 6.91
N GLY A 363 29.35 -1.18 5.62
CA GLY A 363 30.59 -0.59 5.14
C GLY A 363 31.74 -1.59 4.96
N SER A 364 31.67 -2.76 5.58
CA SER A 364 32.66 -3.84 5.48
C SER A 364 32.14 -5.09 4.80
N LYS A 365 30.83 -5.32 4.92
CA LYS A 365 30.11 -6.47 4.37
C LYS A 365 28.99 -5.97 3.49
N LEU A 366 28.61 -6.81 2.54
CA LEU A 366 27.54 -6.59 1.60
C LEU A 366 26.62 -7.79 1.63
N ALA A 367 25.32 -7.51 1.60
CA ALA A 367 24.30 -8.53 1.47
C ALA A 367 23.26 -8.13 0.43
N ILE A 368 22.79 -9.13 -0.32
CA ILE A 368 21.66 -8.99 -1.25
C ILE A 368 20.55 -9.89 -0.75
N ALA A 369 19.32 -9.40 -0.73
CA ALA A 369 18.12 -10.20 -0.52
C ALA A 369 17.27 -10.18 -1.79
N ALA A 370 16.80 -11.35 -2.22
CA ALA A 370 15.90 -11.47 -3.35
C ALA A 370 14.93 -12.64 -3.14
N VAL A 371 13.78 -12.57 -3.81
CA VAL A 371 12.80 -13.66 -3.83
C VAL A 371 13.03 -14.46 -5.09
N ARG A 372 13.34 -15.74 -4.97
CA ARG A 372 13.51 -16.61 -6.13
C ARG A 372 12.16 -16.85 -6.82
N GLU A 373 12.17 -17.27 -8.08
CA GLU A 373 10.95 -17.51 -8.88
C GLU A 373 9.93 -18.45 -8.22
N ASP A 374 10.36 -19.37 -7.36
CA ASP A 374 9.48 -20.25 -6.57
C ASP A 374 8.92 -19.59 -5.29
N GLY A 375 9.11 -18.28 -5.12
CA GLY A 375 8.65 -17.50 -3.96
C GLY A 375 9.57 -17.62 -2.73
N ALA A 376 10.67 -18.36 -2.81
CA ALA A 376 11.57 -18.54 -1.68
C ALA A 376 12.38 -17.28 -1.39
N ALA A 377 12.46 -16.89 -0.11
CA ALA A 377 13.36 -15.81 0.31
C ALA A 377 14.82 -16.30 0.29
N CYS A 378 15.71 -15.53 -0.34
CA CYS A 378 17.13 -15.86 -0.44
C CYS A 378 18.00 -14.67 -0.05
N VAL A 379 19.13 -14.96 0.62
CA VAL A 379 20.15 -13.97 0.97
C VAL A 379 21.51 -14.39 0.45
N PHE A 380 22.22 -13.45 -0.16
CA PHE A 380 23.58 -13.58 -0.68
C PHE A 380 24.51 -12.81 0.25
N THR A 381 25.49 -13.48 0.84
CA THR A 381 26.52 -12.87 1.69
C THR A 381 27.90 -13.38 1.25
N GLY A 382 28.42 -12.81 0.16
CA GLY A 382 29.67 -13.23 -0.48
C GLY A 382 29.75 -12.80 -1.94
N ASN A 383 30.94 -12.98 -2.54
CA ASN A 383 31.22 -12.57 -3.93
C ASN A 383 31.13 -13.74 -4.92
N ASP A 384 30.87 -14.96 -4.44
CA ASP A 384 30.85 -16.18 -5.26
C ASP A 384 29.47 -16.47 -5.88
N GLY A 385 28.49 -15.61 -5.65
CA GLY A 385 27.10 -15.79 -6.11
C GLY A 385 26.32 -16.85 -5.33
N SER A 386 26.90 -17.42 -4.27
CA SER A 386 26.18 -18.36 -3.41
C SER A 386 25.09 -17.65 -2.59
N TYR A 387 23.97 -18.34 -2.39
CA TYR A 387 22.86 -17.86 -1.57
C TYR A 387 22.40 -18.90 -0.56
N THR A 388 21.83 -18.39 0.52
CA THR A 388 21.10 -19.17 1.52
C THR A 388 19.61 -19.03 1.27
N ARG A 389 18.92 -20.15 1.04
CA ARG A 389 17.45 -20.21 1.05
C ARG A 389 16.97 -20.14 2.50
N LEU A 390 16.04 -19.25 2.78
CA LEU A 390 15.55 -18.99 4.14
C LEU A 390 14.23 -19.72 4.40
N PHE A 391 13.99 -20.04 5.68
CA PHE A 391 12.70 -20.46 6.23
C PHE A 391 12.02 -21.69 5.60
N GLY A 392 12.75 -22.55 4.86
CA GLY A 392 12.21 -23.79 4.31
C GLY A 392 11.10 -23.57 3.28
N ASP A 393 9.86 -23.92 3.66
CA ASP A 393 8.66 -23.90 2.81
C ASP A 393 7.93 -22.55 2.80
N TRP A 394 8.39 -21.57 3.58
CA TRP A 394 7.79 -20.24 3.55
C TRP A 394 8.03 -19.56 2.20
N THR A 395 6.96 -19.00 1.64
CA THR A 395 7.03 -18.24 0.40
C THR A 395 6.53 -16.81 0.58
N THR A 396 6.94 -15.94 -0.35
CA THR A 396 6.44 -14.56 -0.41
C THR A 396 6.24 -14.13 -1.86
N ALA A 397 5.23 -13.31 -2.08
CA ALA A 397 4.95 -12.66 -3.36
C ALA A 397 5.36 -11.18 -3.37
N SER A 398 6.03 -10.71 -2.31
CA SER A 398 6.46 -9.33 -2.14
C SER A 398 7.98 -9.24 -2.04
N PRO A 399 8.60 -8.15 -2.54
CA PRO A 399 10.03 -7.94 -2.33
C PRO A 399 10.40 -7.96 -0.83
N LEU A 400 11.63 -8.38 -0.54
CA LEU A 400 12.17 -8.44 0.82
C LEU A 400 12.69 -7.06 1.24
N GLY A 401 12.72 -6.75 2.54
CA GLY A 401 13.50 -5.63 3.07
C GLY A 401 14.75 -6.14 3.77
N LEU A 402 15.86 -5.40 3.69
CA LEU A 402 17.14 -5.81 4.26
C LEU A 402 17.89 -4.60 4.83
N ALA A 403 18.45 -4.73 6.03
CA ALA A 403 19.31 -3.70 6.62
C ALA A 403 20.33 -4.32 7.59
N TYR A 404 21.51 -3.72 7.70
CA TYR A 404 22.41 -3.98 8.83
C TYR A 404 22.03 -3.10 10.01
N HIS A 405 21.88 -3.70 11.19
CA HIS A 405 21.60 -3.00 12.45
C HIS A 405 22.26 -3.72 13.61
N GLY A 406 22.94 -3.00 14.50
CA GLY A 406 23.62 -3.60 15.65
C GLY A 406 24.70 -4.63 15.32
N GLY A 407 25.26 -4.59 14.10
CA GLY A 407 26.23 -5.60 13.62
C GLY A 407 25.59 -6.90 13.11
N GLU A 408 24.25 -6.98 13.11
CA GLU A 408 23.48 -8.10 12.57
C GLU A 408 22.75 -7.67 11.29
N LEU A 409 22.44 -8.65 10.44
CA LEU A 409 21.60 -8.48 9.27
C LEU A 409 20.14 -8.71 9.68
N HIS A 410 19.27 -7.76 9.35
CA HIS A 410 17.84 -7.84 9.59
C HIS A 410 17.10 -7.94 8.26
N LEU A 411 16.16 -8.86 8.19
CA LEU A 411 15.30 -9.11 7.04
C LEU A 411 13.86 -8.88 7.43
N SER A 412 13.12 -8.18 6.59
CA SER A 412 11.67 -8.13 6.63
C SER A 412 11.08 -8.80 5.39
N PHE A 413 9.92 -9.41 5.56
CA PHE A 413 9.19 -9.97 4.44
C PHE A 413 7.70 -10.10 4.78
N ILE A 414 6.89 -10.24 3.74
CA ILE A 414 5.45 -10.43 3.85
C ILE A 414 5.15 -11.92 3.69
N GLY A 415 4.57 -12.55 4.71
CA GLY A 415 4.17 -13.95 4.64
C GLY A 415 3.04 -14.17 3.63
N ASP A 416 3.13 -15.24 2.85
CA ASP A 416 2.09 -15.73 1.93
C ASP A 416 0.72 -15.92 2.61
N ILE A 417 0.72 -16.46 3.83
CA ILE A 417 -0.49 -16.72 4.61
C ILE A 417 -0.89 -15.43 5.36
N HIS A 418 -1.91 -14.76 4.81
CA HIS A 418 -2.58 -13.58 5.36
C HIS A 418 -1.83 -12.24 5.27
N GLY A 419 -0.70 -12.12 4.55
CA GLY A 419 -0.02 -10.84 4.38
C GLY A 419 0.57 -10.28 5.69
N GLY A 420 0.89 -11.15 6.64
CA GLY A 420 1.55 -10.78 7.88
C GLY A 420 2.94 -10.20 7.61
N ILE A 421 3.35 -9.22 8.42
CA ILE A 421 4.67 -8.59 8.30
C ILE A 421 5.60 -9.31 9.28
N HIS A 422 6.69 -9.88 8.76
CA HIS A 422 7.63 -10.67 9.55
C HIS A 422 9.01 -10.03 9.53
N VAL A 423 9.75 -10.21 10.63
CA VAL A 423 11.15 -9.82 10.76
C VAL A 423 11.96 -11.01 11.26
N ALA A 424 13.15 -11.16 10.69
CA ALA A 424 14.16 -12.11 11.12
C ALA A 424 15.53 -11.40 11.19
N ARG A 425 16.47 -12.03 11.89
CA ARG A 425 17.84 -11.53 12.00
C ARG A 425 18.86 -12.65 11.89
N SER A 426 20.08 -12.29 11.50
CA SER A 426 21.21 -13.19 11.36
C SER A 426 22.52 -12.44 11.61
N SER A 427 23.46 -13.05 12.33
CA SER A 427 24.79 -12.48 12.59
C SER A 427 25.80 -12.74 11.47
N ASP A 428 25.55 -13.76 10.64
CA ASP A 428 26.45 -14.20 9.57
C ASP A 428 25.79 -14.14 8.17
N GLY A 429 24.49 -13.86 8.10
CA GLY A 429 23.67 -13.87 6.89
C GLY A 429 23.35 -15.25 6.32
N LYS A 430 23.83 -16.32 6.98
CA LYS A 430 23.66 -17.73 6.56
C LYS A 430 22.78 -18.51 7.52
N THR A 431 22.88 -18.22 8.81
CA THR A 431 22.13 -18.87 9.87
C THR A 431 21.03 -17.94 10.33
N TRP A 432 19.78 -18.35 10.11
CA TRP A 432 18.59 -17.57 10.45
C TRP A 432 17.71 -18.37 11.42
N ALA A 433 16.95 -17.67 12.26
CA ALA A 433 15.93 -18.32 13.07
C ALA A 433 14.93 -19.05 12.16
N SER A 434 14.58 -20.30 12.51
CA SER A 434 13.67 -21.13 11.71
C SER A 434 12.26 -20.53 11.60
N THR A 435 11.86 -19.76 12.61
CA THR A 435 10.56 -19.11 12.66
C THR A 435 10.76 -17.60 12.78
N PRO A 436 10.38 -16.84 11.74
CA PRO A 436 10.49 -15.40 11.75
C PRO A 436 9.40 -14.78 12.64
N THR A 437 9.72 -13.65 13.27
CA THR A 437 8.83 -13.01 14.23
C THR A 437 7.80 -12.17 13.48
N ARG A 438 6.51 -12.48 13.65
CA ARG A 438 5.44 -11.62 13.14
C ARG A 438 5.40 -10.34 13.96
N ILE A 439 5.47 -9.21 13.28
CA ILE A 439 5.30 -7.88 13.86
C ILE A 439 3.97 -7.29 13.37
N LEU A 440 3.48 -6.26 14.06
CA LEU A 440 2.27 -5.54 13.67
C LEU A 440 1.09 -6.49 13.44
N SER A 441 0.79 -7.35 14.41
CA SER A 441 -0.27 -8.37 14.32
C SER A 441 -1.64 -7.80 13.93
N GLY A 442 -1.87 -6.51 14.16
CA GLY A 442 -3.03 -5.74 13.73
C GLY A 442 -2.97 -5.19 12.30
N TYR A 443 -2.03 -5.59 11.44
CA TYR A 443 -1.85 -5.07 10.08
C TYR A 443 -1.51 -6.18 9.09
N LEU A 444 -2.02 -6.06 7.86
CA LEU A 444 -1.62 -6.86 6.70
C LEU A 444 -1.03 -5.96 5.63
N SER A 445 0.04 -6.40 4.99
CA SER A 445 0.65 -5.74 3.83
C SER A 445 0.69 -6.71 2.66
N ARG A 446 0.74 -6.17 1.43
CA ARG A 446 1.15 -6.90 0.22
C ARG A 446 2.36 -6.30 -0.45
N ASN A 447 2.79 -5.16 0.06
CA ASN A 447 3.93 -4.44 -0.45
C ASN A 447 5.15 -4.79 0.41
N GLN A 448 6.33 -4.61 -0.19
CA GLN A 448 7.59 -4.69 0.52
C GLN A 448 7.53 -3.85 1.81
N ALA A 449 8.18 -4.35 2.86
CA ALA A 449 8.30 -3.65 4.13
C ALA A 449 9.75 -3.17 4.35
N PRO A 450 10.24 -2.15 3.62
CA PRO A 450 11.66 -1.81 3.62
C PRO A 450 12.17 -1.45 5.01
N LEU A 451 13.43 -1.82 5.26
CA LEU A 451 14.14 -1.63 6.52
C LEU A 451 15.28 -0.63 6.34
N CYS A 452 15.55 0.16 7.36
CA CYS A 452 16.81 0.88 7.49
C CYS A 452 17.24 0.98 8.96
N SER A 453 18.55 1.11 9.19
CA SER A 453 19.09 1.42 10.52
C SER A 453 19.29 2.93 10.62
N ALA A 454 18.51 3.60 11.47
CA ALA A 454 18.55 5.04 11.61
C ALA A 454 18.51 5.43 13.09
N PHE A 455 19.40 6.35 13.49
CA PHE A 455 19.46 6.91 14.85
C PHE A 455 19.55 5.86 15.97
N GLY A 456 20.31 4.80 15.73
CA GLY A 456 20.47 3.71 16.69
C GLY A 456 19.24 2.82 16.84
N LYS A 457 18.27 2.90 15.93
CA LYS A 457 17.08 2.03 15.89
C LYS A 457 16.93 1.37 14.53
N LEU A 458 16.34 0.18 14.51
CA LEU A 458 15.80 -0.38 13.28
C LEU A 458 14.45 0.28 12.97
N VAL A 459 14.32 0.81 11.76
CA VAL A 459 13.10 1.46 11.27
C VAL A 459 12.52 0.63 10.14
N ILE A 460 11.21 0.41 10.21
CA ILE A 460 10.44 -0.25 9.15
C ILE A 460 9.39 0.70 8.60
N SER A 461 9.28 0.73 7.27
CA SER A 461 8.20 1.40 6.54
C SER A 461 7.21 0.36 6.06
N VAL A 462 5.92 0.59 6.33
CA VAL A 462 4.84 -0.34 5.99
C VAL A 462 3.67 0.41 5.37
N SER A 463 3.15 -0.17 4.29
CA SER A 463 1.86 0.18 3.70
C SER A 463 0.93 -1.02 3.85
N GLY A 464 -0.05 -0.95 4.74
CA GLY A 464 -0.88 -2.08 5.07
C GLY A 464 -2.20 -1.69 5.72
N VAL A 465 -3.18 -2.60 5.65
CA VAL A 465 -4.53 -2.39 6.18
C VAL A 465 -4.58 -2.88 7.62
N PRO A 466 -5.19 -2.13 8.55
CA PRO A 466 -5.44 -2.64 9.89
C PRO A 466 -6.38 -3.87 9.85
N THR A 467 -5.99 -4.95 10.50
CA THR A 467 -6.90 -6.06 10.85
C THR A 467 -7.63 -5.67 12.12
N ARG A 468 -8.86 -5.19 11.98
CA ARG A 468 -9.75 -5.03 13.14
C ARG A 468 -10.31 -6.37 13.56
#